data_AF-A0A0G1U9M0-F1
#
_entry.id   AF-A0A0G1U9M0-F1
#
_cell.length_a   1.000
_cell.length_b   1.000
_cell.length_c   1.000
_cell.angle_alpha   90.00
_cell.angle_beta   90.00
_cell.angle_gamma   90.00
#
_symmetry.space_group_name_H-M   'P 1'
#
loop_
_entity.id
_entity.type
_entity.pdbx_description
1 polymer ?
#
loop_
_entity_poly.entity_id
_entity_poly.type
_entity_poly.pdbx_seq_one_letter_code
_entity_poly.pdbx_strand_id
1 'polypeptide(L)'
;MKNTILAAVIGFSLVVSLSGVVLAQTATSTGITPQDLIGGDPGLLPTSPLYFLKNWGWAIQKFFTFNPVAKAELDLHITNVKAAEIAKLQESVSNNAEAVAKALENYQSSVTRLQSRLQSLTQTSQNPNMTTLLQNLADRAVKHEALFHELEIKFSTSTEINDLIRQNNDYLDEILKEADDKDDSGNFGQILSDVLTNASSSIYGERAIEVLSHLQEVLPEKAEEMMRRVREKIQERIQGRLEEASSSDNGDDLELEDLLEDLDNCGSMPTSTGGWECDDGMWRPESD
;
A
#
# COMPACT_ATOMS: atom_id res chain seq x y z
N MET A 1 -54.09 -12.39 -70.66
CA MET A 1 -53.19 -13.56 -70.79
C MET A 1 -52.24 -13.51 -69.58
N LYS A 2 -52.61 -14.09 -68.44
CA LYS A 2 -52.19 -15.41 -67.94
C LYS A 2 -50.69 -15.70 -68.15
N ASN A 3 -49.85 -15.47 -67.13
CA ASN A 3 -49.32 -16.53 -66.25
C ASN A 3 -47.96 -16.18 -65.59
N THR A 4 -47.89 -16.43 -64.27
CA THR A 4 -46.76 -16.99 -63.48
C THR A 4 -45.49 -16.11 -63.32
N ILE A 5 -44.74 -16.04 -62.21
CA ILE A 5 -44.21 -17.09 -61.31
C ILE A 5 -43.86 -16.47 -59.93
N LEU A 6 -44.04 -17.31 -58.91
CA LEU A 6 -43.63 -17.25 -57.50
C LEU A 6 -42.10 -17.11 -57.31
N ALA A 7 -41.62 -16.23 -56.43
CA ALA A 7 -40.33 -16.44 -55.74
C ALA A 7 -40.25 -15.61 -54.46
N ALA A 8 -40.53 -16.26 -53.34
CA ALA A 8 -40.14 -15.82 -52.01
C ALA A 8 -38.63 -16.07 -51.84
N VAL A 9 -37.86 -15.03 -51.52
CA VAL A 9 -36.50 -15.17 -51.04
C VAL A 9 -36.47 -14.59 -49.63
N ILE A 10 -36.51 -15.50 -48.66
CA ILE A 10 -36.29 -15.22 -47.24
C ILE A 10 -34.79 -14.95 -47.09
N GLY A 11 -34.43 -13.67 -46.99
CA GLY A 11 -33.08 -13.26 -46.63
C GLY A 11 -32.84 -13.52 -45.15
N PHE A 12 -32.24 -14.67 -44.84
CA PHE A 12 -31.71 -14.99 -43.51
C PHE A 12 -30.42 -14.20 -43.31
N SER A 13 -30.53 -13.01 -42.71
CA SER A 13 -29.38 -12.17 -42.36
C SER A 13 -28.65 -12.79 -41.17
N LEU A 14 -27.59 -13.54 -41.44
CA LEU A 14 -26.68 -14.09 -40.44
C LEU A 14 -25.89 -12.92 -39.81
N VAL A 15 -26.35 -12.44 -38.65
CA VAL A 15 -25.58 -11.51 -37.81
C VAL A 15 -24.47 -12.34 -37.17
N VAL A 16 -23.26 -12.28 -37.73
CA VAL A 16 -22.06 -12.77 -37.07
C VAL A 16 -21.70 -11.74 -36.00
N SER A 17 -22.23 -11.94 -34.80
CA SER A 17 -21.74 -11.26 -33.60
C SER A 17 -20.35 -11.79 -33.28
N LEU A 18 -19.32 -11.05 -33.70
CA LEU A 18 -17.97 -11.15 -33.16
C LEU A 18 -18.05 -10.72 -31.69
N SER A 19 -18.32 -11.67 -30.80
CA SER A 19 -18.09 -11.50 -29.37
C SER A 19 -16.59 -11.25 -29.22
N GLY A 20 -16.22 -9.98 -29.03
CA GLY A 20 -14.86 -9.63 -28.63
C GLY A 20 -14.52 -10.44 -27.39
N VAL A 21 -13.47 -11.25 -27.48
CA VAL A 21 -12.85 -11.85 -26.32
C VAL A 21 -12.33 -10.69 -25.48
N VAL A 22 -13.12 -10.29 -24.47
CA VAL A 22 -12.65 -9.45 -23.38
C VAL A 22 -11.70 -10.34 -22.61
N LEU A 23 -10.40 -10.17 -22.84
CA LEU A 23 -9.38 -10.68 -21.93
C LEU A 23 -9.68 -10.02 -20.58
N ALA A 24 -10.28 -10.79 -19.67
CA ALA A 24 -10.36 -10.42 -18.27
C ALA A 24 -8.92 -10.34 -17.77
N GLN A 25 -8.36 -9.13 -17.68
CA GLN A 25 -7.16 -8.89 -16.91
C GLN A 25 -7.48 -9.21 -15.45
N THR A 26 -7.25 -10.44 -15.03
CA THR A 26 -7.04 -10.78 -13.61
C THR A 26 -5.62 -10.38 -13.23
N ALA A 27 -5.37 -9.06 -13.25
CA ALA A 27 -4.30 -8.47 -12.48
C ALA A 27 -5.00 -7.70 -11.36
N THR A 28 -5.33 -8.42 -10.28
CA THR A 28 -5.73 -7.81 -9.01
C THR A 28 -4.52 -7.05 -8.48
N SER A 29 -4.30 -5.84 -8.99
CA SER A 29 -3.42 -4.86 -8.35
C SER A 29 -4.13 -4.43 -7.06
N THR A 30 -3.92 -5.21 -6.00
CA THR A 30 -4.31 -4.96 -4.61
C THR A 30 -3.41 -3.88 -4.00
N GLY A 31 -3.20 -2.77 -4.71
CA GLY A 31 -2.37 -1.66 -4.25
C GLY A 31 -3.08 -0.79 -3.21
N ILE A 32 -2.33 -0.04 -2.40
CA ILE A 32 -2.88 0.98 -1.50
C ILE A 32 -3.55 2.06 -2.34
N THR A 33 -4.86 2.23 -2.15
CA THR A 33 -5.65 3.24 -2.85
C THR A 33 -5.96 4.44 -1.95
N PRO A 34 -6.40 5.57 -2.52
CA PRO A 34 -6.95 6.67 -1.72
C PRO A 34 -8.13 6.26 -0.82
N GLN A 35 -8.88 5.21 -1.18
CA GLN A 35 -9.96 4.68 -0.36
C GLN A 35 -9.44 4.16 0.99
N ASP A 36 -8.28 3.49 0.98
CA ASP A 36 -7.68 2.90 2.18
C ASP A 36 -7.06 3.96 3.10
N LEU A 37 -6.57 5.03 2.48
CA LEU A 37 -5.93 6.16 3.15
C LEU A 37 -6.98 7.12 3.72
N ILE A 38 -7.86 7.71 2.92
CA ILE A 38 -8.77 8.77 3.39
C ILE A 38 -10.26 8.45 3.20
N GLY A 39 -10.60 7.24 2.74
CA GLY A 39 -12.00 6.85 2.50
C GLY A 39 -12.60 7.42 1.21
N GLY A 40 -11.78 7.92 0.29
CA GLY A 40 -12.24 8.48 -0.98
C GLY A 40 -11.17 9.24 -1.76
N ASP A 41 -11.61 10.10 -2.69
CA ASP A 41 -10.75 10.89 -3.58
C ASP A 41 -10.04 12.05 -2.81
N PRO A 42 -8.71 12.25 -2.97
CA PRO A 42 -7.98 13.34 -2.32
C PRO A 42 -8.30 14.74 -2.89
N GLY A 43 -9.06 14.82 -3.98
CA GLY A 43 -9.46 16.05 -4.64
C GLY A 43 -8.33 16.63 -5.50
N LEU A 44 -8.01 17.92 -5.29
CA LEU A 44 -6.97 18.60 -6.07
C LEU A 44 -5.60 17.94 -5.84
N LEU A 45 -4.97 17.53 -6.94
CA LEU A 45 -3.63 16.94 -6.99
C LEU A 45 -2.53 18.02 -7.15
N PRO A 46 -1.28 17.73 -6.77
CA PRO A 46 -0.12 18.65 -6.90
C PRO A 46 0.16 19.13 -8.33
N THR A 47 -0.36 18.42 -9.33
CA THR A 47 -0.27 18.77 -10.76
C THR A 47 -1.27 19.83 -11.19
N SER A 48 -2.30 20.10 -10.38
CA SER A 48 -3.32 21.10 -10.68
C SER A 48 -2.77 22.53 -10.48
N PRO A 49 -3.02 23.47 -11.41
CA PRO A 49 -2.66 24.88 -11.24
C PRO A 49 -3.32 25.55 -10.02
N LEU A 50 -4.45 25.01 -9.55
CA LEU A 50 -5.20 25.54 -8.42
C LEU A 50 -4.82 24.89 -7.08
N TYR A 51 -3.80 24.04 -7.05
CA TYR A 51 -3.38 23.32 -5.84
C TYR A 51 -2.99 24.25 -4.69
N PHE A 52 -2.50 25.47 -4.98
CA PHE A 52 -2.19 26.46 -3.95
C PHE A 52 -3.40 26.82 -3.09
N LEU A 53 -4.63 26.76 -3.62
CA LEU A 53 -5.86 27.00 -2.86
C LEU A 53 -6.08 25.94 -1.77
N LYS A 54 -5.70 24.68 -2.06
CA LYS A 54 -5.77 23.57 -1.08
C LYS A 54 -4.85 23.86 0.10
N ASN A 55 -3.60 24.25 -0.17
CA ASN A 55 -2.63 24.57 0.87
C ASN A 55 -3.03 25.82 1.68
N TRP A 56 -3.64 26.82 1.04
CA TRP A 56 -4.19 27.98 1.73
C TRP A 56 -5.35 27.63 2.67
N GLY A 57 -6.27 26.76 2.22
CA GLY A 57 -7.34 26.21 3.06
C GLY A 57 -6.81 25.53 4.31
N TRP A 58 -5.77 24.69 4.17
CA TRP A 58 -5.11 24.07 5.32
C TRP A 58 -4.45 25.07 6.27
N ALA A 59 -3.86 26.14 5.75
CA ALA A 59 -3.30 27.19 6.59
C ALA A 59 -4.37 27.89 7.44
N ILE A 60 -5.53 28.20 6.84
CA ILE A 60 -6.67 28.78 7.55
C ILE A 60 -7.18 27.84 8.64
N GLN A 61 -7.42 26.57 8.30
CA GLN A 61 -7.92 25.60 9.28
C GLN A 61 -6.96 25.45 10.46
N LYS A 62 -5.64 25.34 10.18
CA LYS A 62 -4.61 25.28 11.22
C LYS A 62 -4.56 26.53 12.09
N PHE A 63 -4.82 27.71 11.53
CA PHE A 63 -4.86 28.96 12.30
C PHE A 63 -5.95 28.92 13.37
N PHE A 64 -7.12 28.35 13.06
CA PHE A 64 -8.25 28.25 13.98
C PHE A 64 -8.26 27.00 14.87
N THR A 65 -7.37 26.02 14.65
CA THR A 65 -7.20 24.86 15.54
C THR A 65 -6.26 25.18 16.70
N PHE A 66 -6.78 25.61 17.84
CA PHE A 66 -5.96 26.04 18.98
C PHE A 66 -5.48 24.91 19.90
N ASN A 67 -6.22 23.81 19.99
CA ASN A 67 -5.83 22.67 20.84
C ASN A 67 -4.59 21.97 20.25
N PRO A 68 -3.52 21.73 21.03
CA PRO A 68 -2.28 21.14 20.52
C PRO A 68 -2.46 19.73 19.96
N VAL A 69 -3.21 18.86 20.65
CA VAL A 69 -3.47 17.48 20.21
C VAL A 69 -4.34 17.49 18.96
N ALA A 70 -5.42 18.28 18.94
CA ALA A 70 -6.26 18.41 17.74
C ALA A 70 -5.50 19.00 16.54
N LYS A 71 -4.49 19.84 16.80
CA LYS A 71 -3.62 20.36 15.75
C LYS A 71 -2.67 19.28 15.21
N ALA A 72 -2.18 18.39 16.06
CA ALA A 72 -1.41 17.21 15.63
C ALA A 72 -2.28 16.23 14.83
N GLU A 73 -3.51 15.98 15.26
CA GLU A 73 -4.50 15.19 14.50
C GLU A 73 -4.77 15.81 13.12
N LEU A 74 -4.88 17.15 13.04
CA LEU A 74 -5.04 17.84 11.76
C LEU A 74 -3.79 17.70 10.87
N ASP A 75 -2.59 17.84 11.44
CA ASP A 75 -1.35 17.64 10.69
C ASP A 75 -1.24 16.18 10.19
N LEU A 76 -1.61 15.18 11.00
CA LEU A 76 -1.70 13.77 10.61
C LEU A 76 -2.70 13.54 9.50
N HIS A 77 -3.89 14.15 9.59
CA HIS A 77 -4.89 14.09 8.53
C HIS A 77 -4.35 14.67 7.21
N ILE A 78 -3.66 15.81 7.26
CA ILE A 78 -3.06 16.42 6.07
C ILE A 78 -1.99 15.50 5.48
N THR A 79 -1.12 14.91 6.30
CA THR A 79 -0.10 13.94 5.84
C THR A 79 -0.74 12.75 5.14
N ASN A 80 -1.83 12.23 5.70
CA ASN A 80 -2.58 11.13 5.10
C ASN A 80 -3.27 11.53 3.78
N VAL A 81 -3.74 12.77 3.64
CA VAL A 81 -4.20 13.30 2.35
C VAL A 81 -3.06 13.38 1.35
N LYS A 82 -1.82 13.73 1.76
CA LYS A 82 -0.65 13.73 0.86
C LYS A 82 -0.29 12.32 0.39
N ALA A 83 -0.34 11.33 1.28
CA ALA A 83 -0.20 9.93 0.89
C ALA A 83 -1.27 9.52 -0.14
N ALA A 84 -2.52 9.93 0.06
CA ALA A 84 -3.59 9.66 -0.88
C ALA A 84 -3.40 10.36 -2.23
N GLU A 85 -2.81 11.56 -2.26
CA GLU A 85 -2.41 12.22 -3.51
C GLU A 85 -1.33 11.42 -4.26
N ILE A 86 -0.34 10.87 -3.55
CA ILE A 86 0.68 9.99 -4.13
C ILE A 86 0.04 8.72 -4.70
N ALA A 87 -0.79 8.03 -3.91
CA ALA A 87 -1.53 6.86 -4.34
C ALA A 87 -2.40 7.17 -5.58
N LYS A 88 -3.05 8.34 -5.63
CA LYS A 88 -3.85 8.70 -6.80
C LYS A 88 -3.01 8.93 -8.06
N LEU A 89 -1.84 9.55 -7.91
CA LEU A 89 -0.94 9.80 -9.04
C LEU A 89 -0.35 8.51 -9.60
N GLN A 90 -0.21 7.48 -8.77
CA GLN A 90 0.25 6.16 -9.23
C GLN A 90 -0.77 5.50 -10.18
N GLU A 91 -2.08 5.74 -10.00
CA GLU A 91 -3.12 5.13 -10.85
C GLU A 91 -3.15 5.70 -12.28
N SER A 92 -2.67 6.93 -12.49
CA SER A 92 -2.70 7.59 -13.80
C SER A 92 -1.57 7.09 -14.72
N VAL A 93 -1.94 6.67 -15.94
CA VAL A 93 -1.07 5.95 -16.91
C VAL A 93 0.20 6.74 -17.27
N SER A 94 1.33 6.02 -17.24
CA SER A 94 2.70 6.35 -17.65
C SER A 94 3.49 7.31 -16.74
N ASN A 95 4.46 6.76 -16.01
CA ASN A 95 5.73 7.37 -15.59
C ASN A 95 5.76 8.89 -15.35
N ASN A 96 4.77 9.44 -14.63
CA ASN A 96 4.84 10.84 -14.22
C ASN A 96 5.72 10.96 -12.96
N ALA A 97 6.98 10.55 -13.11
CA ALA A 97 7.97 10.52 -12.06
C ALA A 97 8.12 11.89 -11.39
N GLU A 98 8.05 12.97 -12.18
CA GLU A 98 8.06 14.34 -11.67
C GLU A 98 6.85 14.65 -10.77
N ALA A 99 5.63 14.25 -11.17
CA ALA A 99 4.45 14.45 -10.33
C ALA A 99 4.51 13.63 -9.03
N VAL A 100 5.02 12.40 -9.10
CA VAL A 100 5.21 11.54 -7.93
C VAL A 100 6.29 12.11 -7.00
N ALA A 101 7.44 12.54 -7.54
CA ALA A 101 8.50 13.19 -6.78
C ALA A 101 7.96 14.44 -6.05
N LYS A 102 7.25 15.31 -6.77
CA LYS A 102 6.59 16.48 -6.17
C LYS A 102 5.57 16.09 -5.09
N ALA A 103 4.84 15.00 -5.25
CA ALA A 103 3.89 14.53 -4.24
C ALA A 103 4.61 13.98 -2.99
N LEU A 104 5.73 13.27 -3.18
CA LEU A 104 6.62 12.81 -2.10
C LEU A 104 7.23 13.99 -1.33
N GLU A 105 7.68 15.05 -2.00
CA GLU A 105 8.16 16.27 -1.34
C GLU A 105 7.05 16.97 -0.52
N ASN A 106 5.83 17.01 -1.05
CA ASN A 106 4.68 17.56 -0.33
C ASN A 106 4.32 16.71 0.90
N TYR A 107 4.42 15.38 0.79
CA TYR A 107 4.28 14.46 1.91
C TYR A 107 5.39 14.71 2.94
N GLN A 108 6.66 14.79 2.51
CA GLN A 108 7.82 15.09 3.35
C GLN A 108 7.58 16.36 4.20
N SER A 109 7.18 17.45 3.55
CA SER A 109 6.87 18.70 4.26
C SER A 109 5.72 18.55 5.28
N SER A 110 4.75 17.68 5.02
CA SER A 110 3.65 17.42 5.96
C SER A 110 4.07 16.52 7.13
N VAL A 111 4.85 15.47 6.87
CA VAL A 111 5.31 14.52 7.89
C VAL A 111 6.33 15.18 8.83
N THR A 112 7.30 15.96 8.32
CA THR A 112 8.22 16.74 9.18
C THR A 112 7.49 17.73 10.09
N ARG A 113 6.39 18.34 9.60
CA ARG A 113 5.56 19.22 10.43
C ARG A 113 4.80 18.46 11.51
N LEU A 114 4.26 17.29 11.18
CA LEU A 114 3.62 16.40 12.14
C LEU A 114 4.63 15.98 13.22
N GLN A 115 5.83 15.57 12.83
CA GLN A 115 6.92 15.23 13.74
C GLN A 115 7.24 16.39 14.70
N SER A 116 7.50 17.59 14.17
CA SER A 116 7.75 18.79 14.98
C SER A 116 6.59 19.09 15.93
N ARG A 117 5.34 18.81 15.50
CA ARG A 117 4.16 18.97 16.32
C ARG A 117 4.16 17.97 17.46
N LEU A 118 4.35 16.68 17.19
CA LEU A 118 4.40 15.61 18.19
C LEU A 118 5.48 15.89 19.24
N GLN A 119 6.69 16.26 18.81
CA GLN A 119 7.79 16.69 19.68
C GLN A 119 7.39 17.82 20.64
N SER A 120 6.60 18.78 20.15
CA SER A 120 6.13 19.92 20.96
C SER A 120 4.98 19.60 21.90
N LEU A 121 4.35 18.42 21.80
CA LEU A 121 3.26 18.03 22.69
C LEU A 121 3.81 17.69 24.07
N THR A 122 3.20 18.28 25.08
CA THR A 122 3.46 17.96 26.50
C THR A 122 2.46 16.94 27.04
N GLN A 123 1.38 16.67 26.30
CA GLN A 123 0.42 15.64 26.62
C GLN A 123 1.03 14.27 26.30
N THR A 124 0.64 13.27 27.08
CA THR A 124 1.02 11.86 26.91
C THR A 124 -0.24 11.00 26.80
N SER A 125 -0.08 9.68 26.67
CA SER A 125 -1.19 8.72 26.54
C SER A 125 -2.17 8.70 27.73
N GLN A 126 -1.89 9.40 28.83
CA GLN A 126 -2.86 9.67 29.90
C GLN A 126 -4.04 10.54 29.44
N ASN A 127 -3.88 11.30 28.35
CA ASN A 127 -4.97 12.03 27.71
C ASN A 127 -5.66 11.13 26.67
N PRO A 128 -7.00 10.92 26.73
CA PRO A 128 -7.69 10.03 25.79
C PRO A 128 -7.55 10.47 24.33
N ASN A 129 -7.49 11.78 24.06
CA ASN A 129 -7.27 12.28 22.70
C ASN A 129 -5.86 11.97 22.21
N MET A 130 -4.87 11.91 23.11
CA MET A 130 -3.53 11.45 22.76
C MET A 130 -3.55 9.97 22.41
N THR A 131 -4.23 9.14 23.20
CA THR A 131 -4.38 7.71 22.88
C THR A 131 -4.99 7.51 21.49
N THR A 132 -6.05 8.26 21.16
CA THR A 132 -6.66 8.22 19.82
C THR A 132 -5.70 8.71 18.73
N LEU A 133 -4.94 9.78 18.97
CA LEU A 133 -3.92 10.25 18.05
C LEU A 133 -2.86 9.17 17.77
N LEU A 134 -2.34 8.51 18.80
CA LEU A 134 -1.32 7.45 18.67
C LEU A 134 -1.86 6.23 17.91
N GLN A 135 -3.10 5.82 18.18
CA GLN A 135 -3.77 4.74 17.43
C GLN A 135 -3.93 5.08 15.95
N ASN A 136 -4.41 6.29 15.65
CA ASN A 136 -4.53 6.76 14.27
C ASN A 136 -3.17 6.84 13.59
N LEU A 137 -2.15 7.32 14.31
CA LEU A 137 -0.80 7.44 13.79
C LEU A 137 -0.22 6.08 13.40
N ALA A 138 -0.35 5.07 14.25
CA ALA A 138 0.06 3.70 13.96
C ALA A 138 -0.65 3.14 12.72
N ASP A 139 -1.98 3.29 12.63
CA ASP A 139 -2.76 2.89 11.44
C ASP A 139 -2.26 3.57 10.16
N ARG A 140 -1.99 4.88 10.22
CA ARG A 140 -1.51 5.63 9.04
C ARG A 140 -0.09 5.26 8.66
N ALA A 141 0.81 5.09 9.63
CA ALA A 141 2.19 4.71 9.37
C ALA A 141 2.27 3.38 8.60
N VAL A 142 1.53 2.35 9.05
CA VAL A 142 1.48 1.05 8.37
C VAL A 142 0.98 1.18 6.91
N LYS A 143 -0.01 2.04 6.67
CA LYS A 143 -0.53 2.31 5.32
C LYS A 143 0.45 3.07 4.45
N HIS A 144 1.20 4.01 5.04
CA HIS A 144 2.17 4.83 4.32
C HIS A 144 3.39 4.01 3.94
N GLU A 145 3.86 3.14 4.84
CA GLU A 145 4.91 2.14 4.56
C GLU A 145 4.53 1.23 3.38
N ALA A 146 3.31 0.67 3.40
CA ALA A 146 2.85 -0.16 2.30
C ALA A 146 2.79 0.59 0.96
N LEU A 147 2.32 1.85 0.98
CA LEU A 147 2.33 2.71 -0.20
C LEU A 147 3.75 2.96 -0.71
N PHE A 148 4.70 3.23 0.18
CA PHE A 148 6.08 3.49 -0.18
C PHE A 148 6.76 2.27 -0.80
N HIS A 149 6.54 1.09 -0.23
CA HIS A 149 7.02 -0.16 -0.82
C HIS A 149 6.46 -0.39 -2.24
N GLU A 150 5.18 -0.09 -2.47
CA GLU A 150 4.58 -0.17 -3.81
C GLU A 150 5.23 0.81 -4.80
N LEU A 151 5.57 2.01 -4.33
CA LEU A 151 6.28 2.98 -5.15
C LEU A 151 7.72 2.54 -5.45
N GLU A 152 8.43 1.92 -4.50
CA GLU A 152 9.78 1.39 -4.73
C GLU A 152 9.77 0.32 -5.83
N ILE A 153 8.79 -0.59 -5.83
CA ILE A 153 8.65 -1.61 -6.88
C ILE A 153 8.37 -0.93 -8.22
N LYS A 154 7.39 -0.02 -8.23
CA LYS A 154 6.92 0.65 -9.45
C LYS A 154 7.99 1.56 -10.08
N PHE A 155 8.79 2.21 -9.25
CA PHE A 155 9.84 3.15 -9.63
C PHE A 155 11.23 2.59 -9.32
N SER A 156 11.40 1.27 -9.38
CA SER A 156 12.66 0.57 -9.06
C SER A 156 13.88 1.09 -9.84
N THR A 157 13.67 1.66 -11.03
CA THR A 157 14.73 2.24 -11.87
C THR A 157 14.97 3.74 -11.63
N SER A 158 14.15 4.41 -10.83
CA SER A 158 14.27 5.84 -10.52
C SER A 158 15.02 6.07 -9.21
N THR A 159 16.30 6.41 -9.29
CA THR A 159 17.10 6.75 -8.10
C THR A 159 16.50 7.94 -7.33
N GLU A 160 16.02 8.96 -8.03
CA GLU A 160 15.42 10.15 -7.42
C GLU A 160 14.18 9.81 -6.57
N ILE A 161 13.25 9.00 -7.10
CA ILE A 161 12.06 8.60 -6.36
C ILE A 161 12.44 7.71 -5.19
N ASN A 162 13.35 6.75 -5.38
CA ASN A 162 13.78 5.87 -4.30
C ASN A 162 14.50 6.63 -3.18
N ASP A 163 15.27 7.67 -3.49
CA ASP A 163 15.90 8.52 -2.47
C ASP A 163 14.87 9.37 -1.71
N LEU A 164 13.80 9.82 -2.37
CA LEU A 164 12.68 10.49 -1.71
C LEU A 164 11.88 9.53 -0.83
N ILE A 165 11.67 8.28 -1.27
CA ILE A 165 10.98 7.26 -0.48
C ILE A 165 11.78 6.97 0.80
N ARG A 166 13.09 6.70 0.68
CA ARG A 166 13.96 6.46 1.85
C ARG A 166 13.92 7.61 2.85
N GLN A 167 14.03 8.85 2.38
CA GLN A 167 13.92 10.02 3.26
C GLN A 167 12.56 10.07 3.98
N ASN A 168 11.48 9.73 3.29
CA ASN A 168 10.14 9.74 3.90
C ASN A 168 9.95 8.59 4.91
N ASN A 169 10.58 7.43 4.69
CA ASN A 169 10.66 6.35 5.67
C ASN A 169 11.43 6.81 6.92
N ASP A 170 12.59 7.47 6.76
CA ASP A 170 13.35 8.01 7.90
C ASP A 170 12.49 8.97 8.76
N TYR A 171 11.70 9.86 8.13
CA TYR A 171 10.77 10.72 8.89
C TYR A 171 9.63 9.95 9.55
N LEU A 172 9.14 8.89 8.90
CA LEU A 172 8.08 8.07 9.46
C LEU A 172 8.59 7.32 10.70
N ASP A 173 9.82 6.81 10.64
CA ASP A 173 10.51 6.18 11.76
C ASP A 173 10.70 7.11 12.94
N GLU A 174 11.16 8.34 12.67
CA GLU A 174 11.30 9.36 13.71
C GLU A 174 9.96 9.70 14.37
N ILE A 175 8.86 9.67 13.61
CA ILE A 175 7.52 9.88 14.14
C ILE A 175 7.04 8.70 14.98
N LEU A 176 7.32 7.46 14.56
CA LEU A 176 6.99 6.27 15.33
C LEU A 176 7.75 6.23 16.65
N LYS A 177 9.03 6.63 16.65
CA LYS A 177 9.84 6.79 17.87
C LYS A 177 9.25 7.86 18.79
N GLU A 178 8.91 9.04 18.26
CA GLU A 178 8.28 10.10 19.06
C GLU A 178 6.91 9.65 19.61
N ALA A 179 6.16 8.84 18.86
CA ALA A 179 4.88 8.30 19.29
C ALA A 179 5.02 7.33 20.46
N ASP A 180 6.04 6.46 20.43
CA ASP A 180 6.39 5.58 21.54
C ASP A 180 6.80 6.40 22.77
N ASP A 181 7.62 7.45 22.59
CA ASP A 181 8.02 8.36 23.67
C ASP A 181 6.83 9.11 24.30
N LYS A 182 5.75 9.36 23.54
CA LYS A 182 4.49 9.94 24.08
C LYS A 182 3.58 8.94 24.77
N ASP A 183 3.86 7.65 24.64
CA ASP A 183 3.10 6.61 25.32
C ASP A 183 3.72 6.19 26.66
N ASP A 184 3.38 6.93 27.71
CA ASP A 184 3.77 6.61 29.10
C ASP A 184 3.39 5.19 29.55
N SER A 185 2.41 4.56 28.90
CA SER A 185 1.96 3.21 29.24
C SER A 185 2.85 2.11 28.63
N GLY A 186 3.71 2.46 27.67
CA GLY A 186 4.60 1.53 26.96
C GLY A 186 3.83 0.44 26.19
N ASN A 187 2.63 0.78 25.71
CA ASN A 187 1.72 -0.05 24.94
C ASN A 187 1.70 0.30 23.44
N PHE A 188 2.47 1.29 23.00
CA PHE A 188 2.50 1.70 21.59
C PHE A 188 2.92 0.56 20.66
N GLY A 189 3.90 -0.26 21.09
CA GLY A 189 4.22 -1.51 20.40
C GLY A 189 3.04 -2.49 20.26
N GLN A 190 2.15 -2.55 21.26
CA GLN A 190 0.92 -3.37 21.17
C GLN A 190 -0.10 -2.75 20.21
N ILE A 191 -0.28 -1.42 20.26
CA ILE A 191 -1.13 -0.68 19.31
C ILE A 191 -0.70 -0.98 17.88
N LEU A 192 0.61 -0.90 17.60
CA LEU A 192 1.14 -1.15 16.28
C LEU A 192 0.99 -2.61 15.85
N SER A 193 1.26 -3.56 16.76
CA SER A 193 1.01 -4.99 16.55
C SER A 193 -0.45 -5.30 16.20
N ASP A 194 -1.40 -4.67 16.91
CA ASP A 194 -2.84 -4.85 16.67
C ASP A 194 -3.24 -4.28 15.29
N VAL A 195 -2.73 -3.10 14.95
CA VAL A 195 -2.93 -2.48 13.63
C VAL A 195 -2.41 -3.40 12.53
N LEU A 196 -1.19 -3.92 12.63
CA LEU A 196 -0.58 -4.80 11.64
C LEU A 196 -1.33 -6.13 11.48
N THR A 197 -1.78 -6.71 12.60
CA THR A 197 -2.58 -7.94 12.61
C THR A 197 -3.92 -7.76 11.90
N ASN A 198 -4.52 -6.57 12.01
CA ASN A 198 -5.77 -6.22 11.34
C ASN A 198 -5.52 -5.87 9.86
N ALA A 199 -4.47 -5.11 9.59
CA ALA A 199 -4.01 -4.76 8.25
C ALA A 199 -3.83 -6.02 7.40
N SER A 200 -3.01 -6.98 7.83
CA SER A 200 -2.76 -8.24 7.12
C SER A 200 -3.99 -9.02 6.66
N SER A 201 -5.13 -8.88 7.36
CA SER A 201 -6.38 -9.55 6.98
C SER A 201 -7.13 -8.90 5.82
N SER A 202 -6.91 -7.60 5.56
CA SER A 202 -7.80 -6.80 4.73
C SER A 202 -7.19 -6.35 3.40
N ILE A 203 -5.89 -6.04 3.37
CA ILE A 203 -5.28 -5.35 2.20
C ILE A 203 -3.84 -5.84 1.89
N TYR A 204 -3.16 -6.54 2.80
CA TYR A 204 -1.69 -6.61 2.80
C TYR A 204 -1.14 -8.04 2.60
N GLY A 205 -1.90 -8.96 2.00
CA GLY A 205 -1.60 -10.40 1.94
C GLY A 205 -0.12 -10.79 2.02
N GLU A 206 0.65 -10.49 0.97
CA GLU A 206 2.10 -10.74 0.92
C GLU A 206 2.91 -9.56 1.48
N ARG A 207 2.54 -8.32 1.09
CA ARG A 207 3.23 -7.06 1.44
C ARG A 207 3.32 -6.75 2.95
N ALA A 208 2.51 -7.42 3.77
CA ALA A 208 2.52 -7.21 5.21
C ALA A 208 3.85 -7.63 5.82
N ILE A 209 4.55 -8.62 5.26
CA ILE A 209 5.80 -9.13 5.82
C ILE A 209 6.93 -8.13 5.62
N GLU A 210 6.99 -7.44 4.48
CA GLU A 210 7.97 -6.41 4.20
C GLU A 210 7.75 -5.19 5.09
N VAL A 211 6.50 -4.72 5.19
CA VAL A 211 6.12 -3.62 6.09
C VAL A 211 6.43 -3.97 7.54
N LEU A 212 6.14 -5.21 7.97
CA LEU A 212 6.49 -5.69 9.30
C LEU A 212 7.99 -5.69 9.55
N SER A 213 8.78 -6.09 8.55
CA SER A 213 10.22 -6.23 8.70
C SER A 213 10.87 -4.87 8.86
N HIS A 214 10.46 -3.88 8.04
CA HIS A 214 10.91 -2.51 8.23
C HIS A 214 10.50 -1.94 9.59
N LEU A 215 9.22 -2.08 9.98
CA LEU A 215 8.76 -1.59 11.28
C LEU A 215 9.46 -2.29 12.46
N GLN A 216 9.81 -3.57 12.35
CA GLN A 216 10.52 -4.29 13.40
C GLN A 216 11.92 -3.68 13.66
N GLU A 217 12.61 -3.18 12.63
CA GLU A 217 13.93 -2.55 12.77
C GLU A 217 13.89 -1.21 13.52
N VAL A 218 12.72 -0.55 13.49
CA VAL A 218 12.55 0.82 13.98
C VAL A 218 12.00 0.85 15.41
N LEU A 219 11.28 -0.21 15.79
CA LEU A 219 10.58 -0.27 17.08
C LEU A 219 11.50 -0.67 18.24
N PRO A 220 11.14 -0.32 19.48
CA PRO A 220 11.89 -0.73 20.67
C PRO A 220 11.97 -2.26 20.80
N GLU A 221 13.05 -2.79 21.39
CA GLU A 221 13.25 -4.25 21.63
C GLU A 221 12.02 -4.93 22.28
N LYS A 222 11.28 -4.20 23.13
CA LYS A 222 10.05 -4.68 23.78
C LYS A 222 8.97 -5.11 22.76
N ALA A 223 9.00 -4.54 21.56
CA ALA A 223 8.08 -4.85 20.47
C ALA A 223 8.51 -6.06 19.63
N GLU A 224 9.78 -6.51 19.68
CA GLU A 224 10.28 -7.60 18.85
C GLU A 224 9.48 -8.89 19.00
N GLU A 225 9.22 -9.29 20.25
CA GLU A 225 8.46 -10.51 20.55
C GLU A 225 7.00 -10.40 20.10
N MET A 226 6.42 -9.19 20.13
CA MET A 226 5.07 -8.95 19.59
C MET A 226 5.09 -9.05 18.06
N MET A 227 6.05 -8.39 17.40
CA MET A 227 6.22 -8.39 15.96
C MET A 227 6.52 -9.78 15.40
N ARG A 228 7.29 -10.60 16.12
CA ARG A 228 7.50 -12.02 15.81
C ARG A 228 6.18 -12.78 15.76
N ARG A 229 5.32 -12.62 16.77
CA ARG A 229 3.98 -13.24 16.79
C ARG A 229 3.08 -12.74 15.67
N VAL A 230 3.17 -11.45 15.32
CA VAL A 230 2.40 -10.89 14.19
C VAL A 230 2.88 -11.50 12.88
N ARG A 231 4.20 -11.62 12.67
CA ARG A 231 4.80 -12.29 11.50
C ARG A 231 4.32 -13.74 11.39
N GLU A 232 4.43 -14.52 12.47
CA GLU A 232 3.97 -15.92 12.51
C GLU A 232 2.49 -16.05 12.14
N LYS A 233 1.63 -15.21 12.74
CA LYS A 233 0.20 -15.21 12.44
C LYS A 233 -0.12 -14.82 11.00
N ILE A 234 0.69 -13.96 10.38
CA ILE A 234 0.56 -13.58 8.99
C ILE A 234 0.99 -14.72 8.07
N GLN A 235 2.12 -15.36 8.37
CA GLN A 235 2.60 -16.54 7.66
C GLN A 235 1.58 -17.68 7.70
N GLU A 236 1.04 -18.02 8.88
CA GLU A 236 -0.02 -19.02 9.03
C GLU A 236 -1.25 -18.72 8.17
N ARG A 237 -1.66 -17.45 8.09
CA ARG A 237 -2.80 -17.03 7.25
C ARG A 237 -2.49 -17.13 5.76
N ILE A 238 -1.30 -16.72 5.34
CA ILE A 238 -0.88 -16.83 3.94
C ILE A 238 -0.86 -18.30 3.54
N GLN A 239 -0.24 -19.16 4.36
CA GLN A 239 -0.20 -20.59 4.13
C GLN A 239 -1.61 -21.19 4.05
N GLY A 240 -2.50 -20.86 4.99
CA GLY A 240 -3.89 -21.35 4.95
C GLY A 240 -4.65 -20.92 3.69
N ARG A 241 -4.39 -19.72 3.17
CA ARG A 241 -4.98 -19.26 1.90
C ARG A 241 -4.39 -19.97 0.68
N LEU A 242 -3.09 -20.30 0.71
CA LEU A 242 -2.45 -21.08 -0.34
C LEU A 242 -2.98 -22.52 -0.37
N GLU A 243 -3.15 -23.16 0.79
CA GLU A 243 -3.75 -24.50 0.91
C GLU A 243 -5.23 -24.51 0.50
N GLU A 244 -6.00 -23.47 0.80
CA GLU A 244 -7.38 -23.31 0.33
C GLU A 244 -7.44 -23.09 -1.19
N ALA A 245 -6.50 -22.32 -1.75
CA ALA A 245 -6.42 -22.09 -3.19
C ALA A 245 -6.00 -23.36 -3.96
N SER A 246 -5.06 -24.15 -3.44
CA SER A 246 -4.60 -25.40 -4.06
C SER A 246 -5.62 -26.55 -3.93
N SER A 247 -6.53 -26.50 -2.95
CA SER A 247 -7.60 -27.48 -2.81
C SER A 247 -8.89 -27.11 -3.57
N SER A 248 -8.96 -25.90 -4.14
CA SER A 248 -10.10 -25.42 -4.92
C SER A 248 -9.90 -25.69 -6.43
N ASP A 249 -10.11 -26.94 -6.83
CA ASP A 249 -10.22 -27.50 -8.19
C ASP A 249 -10.55 -26.47 -9.29
N ASN A 250 -9.48 -25.94 -9.91
CA ASN A 250 -9.48 -25.30 -11.23
C ASN A 250 -8.13 -25.59 -11.89
N GLY A 251 -7.94 -26.83 -12.37
CA GLY A 251 -7.25 -27.17 -13.63
C GLY A 251 -5.80 -26.73 -13.93
N ASP A 252 -5.13 -25.96 -13.09
CA ASP A 252 -3.75 -25.49 -13.27
C ASP A 252 -2.79 -26.14 -12.23
N ASP A 253 -3.18 -27.30 -11.70
CA ASP A 253 -2.49 -28.04 -10.62
C ASP A 253 -1.04 -28.45 -10.92
N LEU A 254 -0.60 -28.38 -12.18
CA LEU A 254 0.74 -28.83 -12.56
C LEU A 254 1.83 -27.75 -12.37
N GLU A 255 1.49 -26.45 -12.37
CA GLU A 255 2.51 -25.39 -12.19
C GLU A 255 2.75 -25.03 -10.71
N LEU A 256 1.76 -25.27 -9.85
CA LEU A 256 1.83 -24.92 -8.43
C LEU A 256 2.59 -25.95 -7.59
N GLU A 257 2.51 -27.23 -7.94
CA GLU A 257 3.25 -28.29 -7.24
C GLU A 257 4.76 -28.14 -7.51
N ASP A 258 5.14 -27.85 -8.76
CA ASP A 258 6.52 -27.58 -9.16
C ASP A 258 7.08 -26.33 -8.45
N LEU A 259 6.30 -25.24 -8.35
CA LEU A 259 6.72 -24.03 -7.63
C LEU A 259 6.94 -24.24 -6.13
N LEU A 260 6.15 -25.11 -5.50
CA LEU A 260 6.28 -25.43 -4.07
C LEU A 260 7.48 -26.34 -3.81
N GLU A 261 7.74 -27.30 -4.71
CA GLU A 261 8.94 -28.14 -4.66
C GLU A 261 10.22 -27.31 -4.85
N ASP A 262 10.20 -26.32 -5.74
CA ASP A 262 11.31 -25.38 -5.96
C ASP A 262 11.57 -24.49 -4.75
N LEU A 263 10.53 -24.00 -4.08
CA LEU A 263 10.67 -23.17 -2.87
C LEU A 263 11.27 -23.94 -1.69
N ASP A 264 10.90 -25.22 -1.51
CA ASP A 264 11.47 -26.06 -0.44
C ASP A 264 12.93 -26.42 -0.74
N ASN A 265 13.26 -26.65 -2.03
CA ASN A 265 14.60 -27.03 -2.46
C ASN A 265 15.59 -25.85 -2.57
N CYS A 266 15.14 -24.69 -3.05
CA CYS A 266 15.99 -23.53 -3.36
C CYS A 266 15.80 -22.34 -2.42
N GLY A 267 14.79 -22.34 -1.54
CA GLY A 267 14.46 -21.21 -0.67
C GLY A 267 13.87 -20.02 -1.44
N SER A 268 13.92 -18.81 -0.84
CA SER A 268 13.30 -17.61 -1.42
C SER A 268 13.81 -17.28 -2.84
N MET A 269 12.88 -17.04 -3.76
CA MET A 269 13.15 -16.69 -5.16
C MET A 269 13.90 -15.35 -5.29
N PRO A 270 14.82 -15.19 -6.27
CA PRO A 270 15.52 -13.93 -6.50
C PRO A 270 14.56 -12.82 -6.93
N THR A 271 14.83 -11.58 -6.48
CA THR A 271 13.99 -10.40 -6.76
C THR A 271 14.23 -9.76 -8.14
N SER A 272 15.15 -10.31 -8.93
CA SER A 272 15.49 -9.80 -10.27
C SER A 272 14.50 -10.27 -11.33
N THR A 273 14.13 -9.37 -12.24
CA THR A 273 13.21 -9.63 -13.36
C THR A 273 13.83 -10.62 -14.37
N GLY A 274 13.19 -11.78 -14.55
CA GLY A 274 13.59 -12.85 -15.48
C GLY A 274 12.88 -14.16 -15.12
N GLY A 275 12.83 -15.14 -16.03
CA GLY A 275 12.44 -16.51 -15.68
C GLY A 275 13.52 -17.16 -14.84
N TRP A 276 13.15 -17.91 -13.80
CA TRP A 276 14.07 -18.61 -12.91
C TRP A 276 13.59 -20.05 -12.71
N GLU A 277 14.53 -20.98 -12.72
CA GLU A 277 14.30 -22.41 -12.47
C GLU A 277 15.21 -22.86 -11.31
N CYS A 278 14.72 -23.74 -10.43
CA CYS A 278 15.51 -24.33 -9.36
C CYS A 278 16.33 -25.52 -9.91
N ASP A 279 17.67 -25.42 -9.91
CA ASP A 279 18.57 -26.49 -10.36
C ASP A 279 19.65 -26.76 -9.32
N ASP A 280 19.72 -28.00 -8.81
CA ASP A 280 20.63 -28.45 -7.76
C ASP A 280 20.57 -27.61 -6.47
N GLY A 281 19.36 -27.19 -6.06
CA GLY A 281 19.14 -26.39 -4.84
C GLY A 281 19.62 -24.94 -4.94
N MET A 282 19.80 -24.43 -6.17
CA MET A 282 20.08 -23.02 -6.43
C MET A 282 19.20 -22.47 -7.57
N TRP A 283 18.67 -21.26 -7.38
CA TRP A 283 17.96 -20.54 -8.43
C TRP A 283 18.89 -20.17 -9.60
N ARG A 284 18.50 -20.55 -10.82
CA ARG A 284 19.21 -20.20 -12.06
C ARG A 284 18.29 -19.48 -13.04
N PRO A 285 18.80 -18.51 -13.81
CA PRO A 285 17.99 -17.87 -14.84
C PRO A 285 17.67 -18.90 -15.93
N GLU A 286 16.40 -18.94 -16.35
CA GLU A 286 15.95 -19.76 -17.48
C GLU A 286 16.79 -19.43 -18.72
N SER A 287 17.37 -20.44 -19.34
CA SER A 287 18.08 -20.26 -20.60
C SER A 287 17.08 -20.11 -21.74
N ASP A 288 17.04 -18.92 -22.36
CA ASP A 288 16.32 -18.66 -23.62
C ASP A 288 16.65 -19.67 -24.74
#